data_AF-A0A5K1JFF1-F1
#
_entry.id   AF-A0A5K1JFF1-F1
#
_cell.length_a   1.000
_cell.length_b   1.000
_cell.length_c   1.000
_cell.angle_alpha   90.00
_cell.angle_beta   90.00
_cell.angle_gamma   90.00
#
_symmetry.space_group_name_H-M   'P 1'
#
loop_
_entity.id
_entity.type
_entity.pdbx_description
1 polymer ?
#
loop_
_entity_poly.entity_id
_entity_poly.type
_entity_poly.pdbx_seq_one_letter_code
_entity_poly.pdbx_strand_id
1 'polypeptide(L)'
;MLLSCLPKRLFSLELAIDLEPVEVQIPRMYLERFSLHLAQLGASEPGRFIVAEPKEPPSVISARNLVIAVRKVDTRPVAICWDAMDIGFMHALSSEGIAYIRDERNAFLPFMGAVISDEALGASPAAPLSPQSQRIVLNLIAGRWVDCSAGDLARLCGKSAASVSGYLSEIAAIAPGLIVRDGKKRMLSDADLSTEALLNGFEDYLRTPVVEHIRLKRAIDRAELRAVDALLSGVSALSYMSDLAHDDSAPTITLEKYQVDALKEHLGDGWLEAQWYEPATIEIEVWSYPVDEPSDISFDTTGLQCVDPYSLYVACAKADYKDDRLLDAVEQLRRTICQK
;
A
#
# COMPACT_ATOMS: atom_id res chain seq x y z
N MET A 1 -25.58 26.19 3.44
CA MET A 1 -25.38 26.20 1.97
C MET A 1 -24.42 25.07 1.61
N LEU A 2 -24.88 23.82 1.65
CA LEU A 2 -24.13 22.62 1.23
C LEU A 2 -24.99 21.63 0.39
N LEU A 3 -26.32 21.78 0.40
CA LEU A 3 -27.28 21.01 -0.41
C LEU A 3 -27.04 21.03 -1.94
N SER A 4 -26.14 21.88 -2.46
CA SER A 4 -25.74 21.87 -3.88
C SER A 4 -24.79 20.72 -4.24
N CYS A 5 -24.25 20.00 -3.26
CA CYS A 5 -23.30 18.90 -3.46
C CYS A 5 -23.93 17.51 -3.26
N LEU A 6 -25.25 17.44 -3.08
CA LEU A 6 -25.93 16.16 -2.85
C LEU A 6 -25.93 15.29 -4.12
N PRO A 7 -25.70 13.98 -3.99
CA PRO A 7 -25.76 13.05 -5.10
C PRO A 7 -27.15 13.08 -5.75
N LYS A 8 -27.23 13.14 -7.08
CA LYS A 8 -28.53 13.08 -7.80
C LYS A 8 -28.97 11.65 -8.03
N ARG A 9 -28.02 10.71 -7.92
CA ARG A 9 -28.27 9.28 -8.09
C ARG A 9 -27.52 8.48 -7.03
N LEU A 10 -28.17 7.42 -6.56
CA LEU A 10 -27.54 6.34 -5.80
C LEU A 10 -28.04 5.02 -6.39
N PHE A 11 -27.17 4.02 -6.55
CA PHE A 11 -27.54 2.68 -7.05
C PHE A 11 -28.21 2.71 -8.42
N SER A 12 -27.80 3.64 -9.28
CA SER A 12 -28.44 3.92 -10.57
C SER A 12 -29.92 4.35 -10.49
N LEU A 13 -30.42 4.62 -9.29
CA LEU A 13 -31.74 5.17 -9.01
C LEU A 13 -31.63 6.68 -8.75
N GLU A 14 -32.68 7.42 -9.11
CA GLU A 14 -32.76 8.84 -8.80
C GLU A 14 -32.95 9.04 -7.29
N LEU A 15 -32.12 9.93 -6.72
CA LEU A 15 -32.28 10.40 -5.35
C LEU A 15 -32.96 11.77 -5.41
N ALA A 16 -34.21 11.83 -4.94
CA ALA A 16 -34.95 13.07 -4.76
C ALA A 16 -34.93 13.45 -3.28
N ILE A 17 -34.49 14.67 -2.98
CA ILE A 17 -34.49 15.22 -1.62
C ILE A 17 -35.42 16.43 -1.61
N ASP A 18 -36.40 16.40 -0.71
CA ASP A 18 -37.26 17.52 -0.42
C ASP A 18 -36.52 18.53 0.45
N LEU A 19 -36.33 19.72 -0.10
CA LEU A 19 -35.59 20.79 0.56
C LEU A 19 -36.41 21.43 1.68
N GLU A 20 -37.72 21.16 1.76
CA GLU A 20 -38.52 21.54 2.92
C GLU A 20 -38.09 20.72 4.15
N PRO A 21 -37.81 21.37 5.29
CA PRO A 21 -37.43 20.65 6.51
C PRO A 21 -38.54 19.71 6.96
N VAL A 22 -38.16 18.51 7.38
CA VAL A 22 -39.13 17.59 7.98
C VAL A 22 -39.48 18.09 9.37
N GLU A 23 -40.77 18.31 9.62
CA GLU A 23 -41.27 18.57 10.96
C GLU A 23 -41.27 17.26 11.76
N VAL A 24 -40.20 17.05 12.53
CA VAL A 24 -40.08 15.92 13.47
C VAL A 24 -40.02 16.46 14.89
N GLN A 25 -40.89 15.95 15.78
CA GLN A 25 -40.92 16.35 17.19
C GLN A 25 -39.78 15.72 18.00
N ILE A 26 -38.54 16.15 17.73
CA ILE A 26 -37.35 15.76 18.50
C ILE A 26 -36.81 16.95 19.31
N PRO A 27 -36.00 16.70 20.37
CA PRO A 27 -35.39 17.78 21.15
C PRO A 27 -34.61 18.78 20.30
N ARG A 28 -34.81 20.07 20.59
CA ARG A 28 -34.24 21.20 19.83
C ARG A 28 -32.72 21.12 19.65
N MET A 29 -31.99 20.57 20.63
CA MET A 29 -30.53 20.39 20.55
C MET A 29 -30.06 19.59 19.32
N TYR A 30 -30.90 18.69 18.79
CA TYR A 30 -30.59 17.93 17.59
C TYR A 30 -30.85 18.75 16.32
N LEU A 31 -31.97 19.50 16.29
CA LEU A 31 -32.33 20.39 15.19
C LEU A 31 -31.39 21.60 15.08
N GLU A 32 -30.73 21.97 16.16
CA GLU A 32 -29.66 22.98 16.14
C GLU A 32 -28.38 22.48 15.47
N ARG A 33 -28.14 21.15 15.47
CA ARG A 33 -26.94 20.51 14.91
C ARG A 33 -27.15 19.88 13.55
N PHE A 34 -28.39 19.50 13.23
CA PHE A 34 -28.74 18.83 11.98
C PHE A 34 -29.97 19.47 11.33
N SER A 35 -29.95 19.59 10.02
CA SER A 35 -31.12 19.83 9.19
C SER A 35 -31.69 18.47 8.74
N LEU A 36 -33.00 18.29 8.83
CA LEU A 36 -33.66 17.04 8.43
C LEU A 36 -34.49 17.27 7.17
N HIS A 37 -34.32 16.39 6.18
CA HIS A 37 -34.97 16.47 4.87
C HIS A 37 -35.61 15.13 4.50
N LEU A 38 -36.74 15.14 3.79
CA LEU A 38 -37.28 13.90 3.24
C LEU A 38 -36.49 13.51 2.00
N ALA A 39 -36.21 12.22 1.88
CA ALA A 39 -35.52 11.67 0.74
C ALA A 39 -36.27 10.46 0.19
N GLN A 40 -36.22 10.32 -1.13
CA GLN A 40 -36.80 9.24 -1.88
C GLN A 40 -35.74 8.73 -2.86
N LEU A 41 -35.41 7.44 -2.75
CA LEU A 41 -34.54 6.74 -3.70
C LEU A 41 -35.38 5.82 -4.60
N GLY A 42 -35.40 6.12 -5.89
CA GLY A 42 -36.24 5.43 -6.87
C GLY A 42 -37.75 5.57 -6.61
N ALA A 43 -38.58 4.82 -7.33
CA ALA A 43 -40.04 4.95 -7.30
C ALA A 43 -40.76 4.07 -6.25
N SER A 44 -40.02 3.32 -5.43
CA SER A 44 -40.59 2.34 -4.50
C SER A 44 -40.78 2.92 -3.08
N GLU A 45 -41.89 2.56 -2.40
CA GLU A 45 -42.15 2.89 -0.98
C GLU A 45 -40.99 2.59 0.00
N PRO A 46 -40.28 1.44 -0.07
CA PRO A 46 -39.10 1.18 0.79
C PRO A 46 -37.90 2.11 0.52
N GLY A 47 -37.96 2.96 -0.51
CA GLY A 47 -36.95 3.97 -0.81
C GLY A 47 -37.14 5.29 -0.07
N ARG A 48 -38.11 5.40 0.86
CA ARG A 48 -38.35 6.61 1.66
C ARG A 48 -37.53 6.62 2.95
N PHE A 49 -36.77 7.69 3.16
CA PHE A 49 -35.96 7.87 4.36
C PHE A 49 -35.79 9.36 4.69
N ILE A 50 -35.19 9.66 5.84
CA ILE A 50 -34.83 11.01 6.27
C ILE A 50 -33.33 11.20 6.07
N VAL A 51 -32.95 12.28 5.42
CA VAL A 51 -31.56 12.75 5.34
C VAL A 51 -31.31 13.73 6.48
N ALA A 52 -30.26 13.48 7.24
CA ALA A 52 -29.75 14.37 8.27
C ALA A 52 -28.46 15.04 7.79
N GLU A 53 -28.55 16.32 7.43
CA GLU A 53 -27.40 17.14 7.05
C GLU A 53 -26.84 17.82 8.30
N PRO A 54 -25.57 17.57 8.68
CA PRO A 54 -24.95 18.24 9.81
C PRO A 54 -24.65 19.71 9.46
N LYS A 55 -24.90 20.61 10.42
CA LYS A 55 -24.57 22.04 10.30
C LYS A 55 -23.12 22.34 10.65
N GLU A 56 -22.49 21.45 11.41
CA GLU A 56 -21.09 21.46 11.85
C GLU A 56 -20.55 20.02 11.85
N PRO A 57 -19.22 19.77 11.78
CA PRO A 57 -18.66 18.42 11.80
C PRO A 57 -19.20 17.55 12.94
N PRO A 58 -19.99 16.50 12.64
CA PRO A 58 -20.64 15.70 13.67
C PRO A 58 -19.67 14.67 14.27
N SER A 59 -19.93 14.27 15.51
CA SER A 59 -19.34 13.05 16.08
C SER A 59 -20.26 11.85 15.88
N VAL A 60 -19.69 10.64 15.94
CA VAL A 60 -20.45 9.38 15.81
C VAL A 60 -21.53 9.30 16.89
N ILE A 61 -21.21 9.74 18.12
CA ILE A 61 -22.14 9.81 19.24
C ILE A 61 -23.31 10.77 18.93
N SER A 62 -23.04 11.94 18.34
CA SER A 62 -24.10 12.88 17.98
C SER A 62 -24.99 12.34 16.86
N ALA A 63 -24.43 11.65 15.87
CA ALA A 63 -25.18 11.00 14.81
C ALA A 63 -26.06 9.86 15.37
N ARG A 64 -25.50 8.99 16.20
CA ARG A 64 -26.23 7.91 16.88
C ARG A 64 -27.40 8.45 17.69
N ASN A 65 -27.16 9.47 18.51
CA ASN A 65 -28.18 10.04 19.37
C ASN A 65 -29.32 10.69 18.56
N LEU A 66 -29.00 11.36 17.45
CA LEU A 66 -29.99 11.87 16.51
C LEU A 66 -30.84 10.73 15.94
N VAL A 67 -30.22 9.68 15.40
CA VAL A 67 -30.92 8.54 14.80
C VAL A 67 -31.86 7.89 15.81
N ILE A 68 -31.40 7.70 17.06
CA ILE A 68 -32.23 7.17 18.15
C ILE A 68 -33.40 8.11 18.46
N ALA A 69 -33.17 9.42 18.49
CA ALA A 69 -34.21 10.40 18.79
C ALA A 69 -35.30 10.43 17.70
N VAL A 70 -34.91 10.42 16.42
CA VAL A 70 -35.85 10.39 15.29
C VAL A 70 -36.63 9.09 15.26
N ARG A 71 -35.98 7.92 15.45
CA ARG A 71 -36.64 6.60 15.47
C ARG A 71 -37.77 6.46 16.51
N LYS A 72 -37.77 7.29 17.56
CA LYS A 72 -38.83 7.27 18.60
C LYS A 72 -40.14 7.90 18.12
N VAL A 73 -40.07 8.78 17.12
CA VAL A 73 -41.19 9.62 16.68
C VAL A 73 -41.49 9.47 15.19
N ASP A 74 -40.57 8.91 14.41
CA ASP A 74 -40.71 8.62 13.00
C ASP A 74 -40.21 7.20 12.69
N THR A 75 -40.94 6.49 11.83
CA THR A 75 -40.61 5.11 11.45
C THR A 75 -39.65 5.03 10.27
N ARG A 76 -39.43 6.14 9.57
CA ARG A 76 -38.52 6.21 8.42
C ARG A 76 -37.05 6.07 8.89
N PRO A 77 -36.22 5.31 8.15
CA PRO A 77 -34.79 5.26 8.40
C PRO A 77 -34.16 6.65 8.29
N VAL A 78 -33.03 6.85 8.98
CA VAL A 78 -32.28 8.11 8.94
C VAL A 78 -30.88 7.82 8.39
N ALA A 79 -30.48 8.59 7.38
CA ALA A 79 -29.12 8.59 6.83
C ALA A 79 -28.42 9.91 7.12
N ILE A 80 -27.20 9.86 7.63
CA ILE A 80 -26.37 11.06 7.79
C ILE A 80 -25.80 11.43 6.42
N CYS A 81 -26.03 12.65 5.96
CA CYS A 81 -25.54 13.09 4.66
C CYS A 81 -24.54 14.24 4.81
N TRP A 82 -23.29 13.98 4.44
CA TRP A 82 -22.19 14.93 4.63
C TRP A 82 -21.05 14.60 3.66
N ASP A 83 -20.70 15.54 2.79
CA ASP A 83 -19.71 15.35 1.73
C ASP A 83 -18.26 15.27 2.26
N ALA A 84 -18.00 15.92 3.40
CA ALA A 84 -16.70 15.95 4.07
C ALA A 84 -16.43 14.78 5.04
N MET A 85 -17.23 13.71 5.00
CA MET A 85 -16.96 12.50 5.81
C MET A 85 -15.60 11.89 5.45
N ASP A 86 -14.77 11.65 6.47
CA ASP A 86 -13.56 10.85 6.32
C ASP A 86 -13.85 9.34 6.47
N ILE A 87 -12.87 8.51 6.07
CA ILE A 87 -12.97 7.05 6.08
C ILE A 87 -13.20 6.50 7.50
N GLY A 88 -12.54 7.07 8.50
CA GLY A 88 -12.68 6.64 9.89
C GLY A 88 -14.10 6.88 10.42
N PHE A 89 -14.69 8.01 10.05
CA PHE A 89 -16.06 8.37 10.39
C PHE A 89 -17.07 7.47 9.68
N MET A 90 -16.90 7.21 8.38
CA MET A 90 -17.75 6.29 7.63
C MET A 90 -17.71 4.87 8.22
N HIS A 91 -16.52 4.35 8.53
CA HIS A 91 -16.37 3.03 9.15
C HIS A 91 -17.02 2.95 10.54
N ALA A 92 -16.91 4.02 11.35
CA ALA A 92 -17.53 4.09 12.66
C ALA A 92 -19.07 4.11 12.57
N LEU A 93 -19.65 4.82 11.59
CA LEU A 93 -21.09 4.80 11.33
C LEU A 93 -21.57 3.41 10.87
N SER A 94 -20.87 2.79 9.91
CA SER A 94 -21.18 1.44 9.42
C SER A 94 -21.14 0.39 10.54
N SER A 95 -20.12 0.45 11.41
CA SER A 95 -19.97 -0.47 12.55
C SER A 95 -21.13 -0.38 13.55
N GLU A 96 -21.81 0.77 13.59
CA GLU A 96 -22.98 1.00 14.43
C GLU A 96 -24.31 0.78 13.71
N GLY A 97 -24.27 0.36 12.43
CA GLY A 97 -25.45 0.20 11.60
C GLY A 97 -26.16 1.52 11.30
N ILE A 98 -25.45 2.65 11.36
CA ILE A 98 -25.98 3.98 11.04
C ILE A 98 -25.78 4.23 9.55
N ALA A 99 -26.87 4.52 8.84
CA ALA A 99 -26.83 4.80 7.42
C ALA A 99 -26.12 6.14 7.13
N TYR A 100 -25.38 6.22 6.03
CA TYR A 100 -24.76 7.45 5.56
C TYR A 100 -24.75 7.59 4.05
N ILE A 101 -24.63 8.84 3.60
CA ILE A 101 -24.42 9.23 2.21
C ILE A 101 -23.35 10.32 2.20
N ARG A 102 -22.21 10.05 1.56
CA ARG A 102 -21.17 11.07 1.31
C ARG A 102 -21.32 11.63 -0.09
N ASP A 103 -21.42 10.74 -1.08
CA ASP A 103 -21.53 11.07 -2.50
C ASP A 103 -22.17 9.91 -3.29
N GLU A 104 -22.21 10.01 -4.63
CA GLU A 104 -22.80 8.99 -5.52
C GLU A 104 -22.09 7.62 -5.48
N ARG A 105 -20.86 7.60 -4.96
CA ARG A 105 -19.95 6.45 -4.89
C ARG A 105 -19.70 5.98 -3.46
N ASN A 106 -20.17 6.69 -2.45
CA ASN A 106 -19.92 6.37 -1.05
C ASN A 106 -21.20 6.56 -0.24
N ALA A 107 -21.99 5.50 -0.14
CA ALA A 107 -23.24 5.45 0.59
C ALA A 107 -23.48 4.06 1.21
N PHE A 108 -23.87 4.04 2.47
CA PHE A 108 -24.24 2.85 3.21
C PHE A 108 -25.70 2.96 3.66
N LEU A 109 -26.61 2.19 3.03
CA LEU A 109 -28.04 2.19 3.32
C LEU A 109 -28.50 0.78 3.77
N PRO A 110 -28.18 0.37 5.01
CA PRO A 110 -28.42 -0.99 5.51
C PRO A 110 -29.90 -1.39 5.49
N PHE A 111 -30.81 -0.42 5.63
CA PHE A 111 -32.25 -0.64 5.59
C PHE A 111 -32.77 -1.05 4.20
N MET A 112 -31.98 -0.84 3.14
CA MET A 112 -32.28 -1.30 1.78
C MET A 112 -31.44 -2.52 1.37
N GLY A 113 -30.62 -3.06 2.29
CA GLY A 113 -29.61 -4.08 1.95
C GLY A 113 -28.57 -3.59 0.93
N ALA A 114 -28.38 -2.27 0.83
CA ALA A 114 -27.66 -1.64 -0.27
C ALA A 114 -26.42 -0.90 0.25
N VAL A 115 -25.27 -1.20 -0.33
CA VAL A 115 -24.00 -0.52 -0.07
C VAL A 115 -23.39 -0.15 -1.42
N ILE A 116 -23.13 1.14 -1.63
CA ILE A 116 -22.18 1.59 -2.65
C ILE A 116 -21.00 2.11 -1.88
N SER A 117 -19.92 1.37 -1.98
CA SER A 117 -18.64 1.87 -1.56
C SER A 117 -17.74 1.80 -2.78
N ASP A 118 -17.17 2.94 -3.16
CA ASP A 118 -16.00 2.99 -4.01
C ASP A 118 -14.80 2.33 -3.29
N GLU A 119 -14.93 1.75 -2.09
CA GLU A 119 -13.97 0.73 -1.64
C GLU A 119 -13.92 -0.49 -2.59
N ALA A 120 -14.97 -0.78 -3.38
CA ALA A 120 -14.96 -1.85 -4.38
C ALA A 120 -14.64 -1.40 -5.83
N LEU A 121 -14.82 -0.12 -6.18
CA LEU A 121 -14.62 0.40 -7.55
C LEU A 121 -13.77 1.68 -7.63
N GLY A 122 -13.35 2.21 -6.48
CA GLY A 122 -12.47 3.35 -6.27
C GLY A 122 -11.25 2.95 -5.45
N ALA A 123 -10.68 1.78 -5.74
CA ALA A 123 -9.23 1.71 -5.75
C ALA A 123 -8.78 2.80 -6.73
N SER A 124 -8.43 3.98 -6.21
CA SER A 124 -7.24 4.64 -6.74
C SER A 124 -6.24 3.49 -6.85
N PRO A 125 -5.75 3.11 -8.06
CA PRO A 125 -4.94 1.91 -8.21
C PRO A 125 -3.93 1.95 -7.07
N ALA A 126 -4.02 1.00 -6.13
CA ALA A 126 -3.49 1.23 -4.78
C ALA A 126 -2.08 1.77 -4.98
N ALA A 127 -1.82 2.97 -4.42
CA ALA A 127 -0.57 3.65 -4.71
C ALA A 127 0.54 2.63 -4.44
N PRO A 128 1.50 2.45 -5.36
CA PRO A 128 2.50 1.42 -5.17
C PRO A 128 3.15 1.57 -3.79
N LEU A 129 3.49 0.43 -3.18
CA LEU A 129 3.95 0.36 -1.80
C LEU A 129 5.09 1.34 -1.58
N SER A 130 5.09 2.01 -0.41
CA SER A 130 6.27 2.75 0.00
C SER A 130 7.46 1.80 0.17
N PRO A 131 8.72 2.28 0.05
CA PRO A 131 9.91 1.42 0.12
C PRO A 131 9.95 0.48 1.33
N GLN A 132 9.52 0.96 2.50
CA GLN A 132 9.51 0.14 3.72
C GLN A 132 8.33 -0.84 3.77
N SER A 133 7.14 -0.46 3.28
CA SER A 133 6.04 -1.41 3.13
C SER A 133 6.41 -2.53 2.16
N GLN A 134 7.10 -2.21 1.07
CA GLN A 134 7.63 -3.19 0.12
C GLN A 134 8.66 -4.12 0.77
N ARG A 135 9.64 -3.59 1.51
CA ARG A 135 10.59 -4.42 2.27
C ARG A 135 9.87 -5.40 3.21
N ILE A 136 8.83 -4.95 3.92
CA ILE A 136 8.02 -5.81 4.80
C ILE A 136 7.33 -6.91 3.98
N VAL A 137 6.69 -6.57 2.86
CA VAL A 137 6.00 -7.54 2.00
C VAL A 137 6.96 -8.56 1.41
N LEU A 138 8.14 -8.15 0.94
CA LEU A 138 9.11 -9.09 0.37
C LEU A 138 9.67 -10.06 1.43
N ASN A 139 9.90 -9.59 2.65
CA ASN A 139 10.26 -10.47 3.75
C ASN A 139 9.12 -11.40 4.18
N LEU A 140 7.85 -10.98 4.05
CA LEU A 140 6.70 -11.85 4.25
C LEU A 140 6.62 -12.94 3.17
N ILE A 141 6.72 -12.56 1.89
CA ILE A 141 6.70 -13.49 0.75
C ILE A 141 7.84 -14.53 0.86
N ALA A 142 8.98 -14.11 1.40
CA ALA A 142 10.12 -14.97 1.68
C ALA A 142 9.99 -15.84 2.94
N GLY A 143 8.87 -15.73 3.68
CA GLY A 143 8.64 -16.48 4.91
C GLY A 143 9.45 -16.01 6.12
N ARG A 144 10.14 -14.87 6.04
CA ARG A 144 11.07 -14.38 7.08
C ARG A 144 10.36 -13.64 8.21
N TRP A 145 9.39 -12.79 7.87
CA TRP A 145 8.72 -11.89 8.84
C TRP A 145 7.26 -12.28 9.14
N VAL A 146 6.95 -13.57 9.03
CA VAL A 146 5.66 -14.13 9.43
C VAL A 146 5.46 -13.94 10.94
N ASP A 147 4.23 -13.65 11.35
CA ASP A 147 3.82 -13.41 12.74
C ASP A 147 4.55 -12.28 13.47
N CYS A 148 5.24 -11.40 12.75
CA CYS A 148 5.90 -10.26 13.36
C CYS A 148 4.85 -9.23 13.84
N SER A 149 4.96 -8.80 15.10
CA SER A 149 4.13 -7.71 15.60
C SER A 149 4.59 -6.36 15.04
N ALA A 150 3.73 -5.34 15.10
CA ALA A 150 4.13 -3.97 14.76
C ALA A 150 5.36 -3.48 15.57
N GLY A 151 5.57 -4.01 16.79
CA GLY A 151 6.75 -3.71 17.59
C GLY A 151 8.02 -4.41 17.06
N ASP A 152 7.90 -5.65 16.60
CA ASP A 152 9.02 -6.39 15.99
C ASP A 152 9.44 -5.75 14.69
N LEU A 153 8.48 -5.42 13.82
CA LEU A 153 8.72 -4.72 12.57
C LEU A 153 9.34 -3.33 12.80
N ALA A 154 8.96 -2.62 13.86
CA ALA A 154 9.60 -1.34 14.20
C ALA A 154 11.10 -1.50 14.50
N ARG A 155 11.46 -2.57 15.22
CA ARG A 155 12.86 -2.92 15.50
C ARG A 155 13.60 -3.36 14.24
N LEU A 156 13.02 -4.25 13.44
CA LEU A 156 13.63 -4.79 12.21
C LEU A 156 13.85 -3.71 11.15
N CYS A 157 12.88 -2.80 10.98
CA CYS A 157 12.99 -1.69 10.04
C CYS A 157 13.84 -0.51 10.58
N GLY A 158 14.14 -0.48 11.88
CA GLY A 158 14.74 0.68 12.53
C GLY A 158 13.85 1.93 12.47
N LYS A 159 12.53 1.75 12.59
CA LYS A 159 11.51 2.81 12.44
C LYS A 159 10.65 2.95 13.70
N SER A 160 9.91 4.05 13.79
CA SER A 160 8.95 4.26 14.88
C SER A 160 7.73 3.35 14.75
N ALA A 161 7.09 3.00 15.87
CA ALA A 161 5.84 2.24 15.87
C ALA A 161 4.71 2.93 15.09
N ALA A 162 4.70 4.27 15.06
CA ALA A 162 3.75 5.05 14.27
C ALA A 162 4.00 4.88 12.76
N SER A 163 5.26 4.94 12.33
CA SER A 163 5.65 4.69 10.93
C SER A 163 5.26 3.29 10.47
N VAL A 164 5.57 2.27 11.29
CA VAL A 164 5.18 0.88 10.99
C VAL A 164 3.67 0.69 10.96
N SER A 165 2.93 1.37 11.82
CA SER A 165 1.46 1.36 11.75
C SER A 165 0.95 1.92 10.42
N GLY A 166 1.64 2.91 9.84
CA GLY A 166 1.42 3.41 8.49
C GLY A 166 1.70 2.35 7.42
N TYR A 167 2.87 1.71 7.47
CA TYR A 167 3.25 0.66 6.51
C TYR A 167 2.28 -0.53 6.53
N LEU A 168 1.89 -0.99 7.72
CA LEU A 168 0.88 -2.05 7.86
C LEU A 168 -0.50 -1.63 7.34
N SER A 169 -0.83 -0.34 7.37
CA SER A 169 -2.06 0.17 6.78
C SER A 169 -1.99 0.22 5.25
N GLU A 170 -0.84 0.53 4.66
CA GLU A 170 -0.62 0.40 3.21
C GLU A 170 -0.78 -1.05 2.75
N ILE A 171 -0.17 -1.99 3.48
CA ILE A 171 -0.31 -3.43 3.20
C ILE A 171 -1.76 -3.89 3.36
N ALA A 172 -2.44 -3.50 4.44
CA ALA A 172 -3.84 -3.83 4.67
C ALA A 172 -4.79 -3.25 3.61
N ALA A 173 -4.44 -2.13 2.98
CA ALA A 173 -5.24 -1.54 1.91
C ALA A 173 -5.24 -2.41 0.64
N ILE A 174 -4.17 -3.20 0.42
CA ILE A 174 -4.06 -4.15 -0.69
C ILE A 174 -4.59 -5.53 -0.28
N ALA A 175 -4.11 -6.04 0.86
CA ALA A 175 -4.46 -7.37 1.35
C ALA A 175 -4.81 -7.32 2.85
N PRO A 176 -6.06 -6.98 3.22
CA PRO A 176 -6.48 -6.84 4.61
C PRO A 176 -6.27 -8.12 5.44
N GLY A 177 -6.40 -9.28 4.80
CA GLY A 177 -6.28 -10.59 5.44
C GLY A 177 -4.89 -10.89 6.03
N LEU A 178 -3.86 -10.15 5.60
CA LEU A 178 -2.49 -10.31 6.10
C LEU A 178 -2.24 -9.58 7.41
N ILE A 179 -3.17 -8.75 7.87
CA ILE A 179 -3.02 -8.01 9.13
C ILE A 179 -4.01 -8.54 10.17
N VAL A 180 -3.49 -9.33 11.10
CA VAL A 180 -4.27 -9.90 12.20
C VAL A 180 -4.18 -9.00 13.44
N ARG A 181 -5.24 -9.01 14.26
CA ARG A 181 -5.23 -8.35 15.58
C ARG A 181 -5.12 -9.40 16.67
N ASP A 182 -4.07 -9.30 17.48
CA ASP A 182 -3.94 -10.00 18.76
C ASP A 182 -4.06 -8.97 19.90
N GLY A 183 -5.26 -8.88 20.48
CA GLY A 183 -5.60 -7.84 21.46
C GLY A 183 -5.43 -6.43 20.90
N LYS A 184 -4.45 -5.68 21.42
CA LYS A 184 -4.10 -4.32 20.95
C LYS A 184 -3.00 -4.31 19.87
N LYS A 185 -2.37 -5.46 19.59
CA LYS A 185 -1.26 -5.57 18.64
C LYS A 185 -1.81 -5.88 17.25
N ARG A 186 -1.23 -5.22 16.24
CA ARG A 186 -1.36 -5.63 14.85
C ARG A 186 -0.17 -6.54 14.53
N MET A 187 -0.44 -7.66 13.87
CA MET A 187 0.55 -8.64 13.47
C MET A 187 0.46 -8.86 11.97
N LEU A 188 1.62 -9.10 11.36
CA LEU A 188 1.72 -9.52 9.98
C LEU A 188 1.56 -11.05 9.94
N SER A 189 0.67 -11.54 9.08
CA SER A 189 0.43 -12.96 8.86
C SER A 189 0.49 -13.22 7.35
N ASP A 190 0.90 -14.42 6.97
CA ASP A 190 0.85 -14.92 5.59
C ASP A 190 -0.55 -15.44 5.22
N ALA A 191 -1.47 -15.55 6.19
CA ALA A 191 -2.83 -16.06 6.03
C ALA A 191 -2.88 -17.44 5.36
N ASP A 192 -1.89 -18.30 5.62
CA ASP A 192 -1.73 -19.62 4.98
C ASP A 192 -1.66 -19.56 3.43
N LEU A 193 -1.30 -18.41 2.86
CA LEU A 193 -1.13 -18.24 1.42
C LEU A 193 0.25 -18.75 0.97
N SER A 194 0.29 -19.33 -0.22
CA SER A 194 1.57 -19.70 -0.85
C SER A 194 2.37 -18.46 -1.25
N THR A 195 3.70 -18.61 -1.38
CA THR A 195 4.59 -17.58 -1.93
C THR A 195 4.09 -17.06 -3.28
N GLU A 196 3.60 -17.93 -4.16
CA GLU A 196 3.03 -17.53 -5.44
C GLU A 196 1.77 -16.67 -5.28
N ALA A 197 0.85 -17.05 -4.38
CA ALA A 197 -0.37 -16.30 -4.13
C ALA A 197 -0.06 -14.90 -3.54
N LEU A 198 0.88 -14.82 -2.60
CA LEU A 198 1.33 -13.55 -2.05
C LEU A 198 2.01 -12.68 -3.10
N LEU A 199 2.92 -13.24 -3.91
CA LEU A 199 3.62 -12.50 -4.95
C LEU A 199 2.64 -11.94 -5.98
N ASN A 200 1.74 -12.78 -6.51
CA ASN A 200 0.69 -12.35 -7.45
C ASN A 200 -0.21 -11.26 -6.87
N GLY A 201 -0.54 -11.34 -5.58
CA GLY A 201 -1.39 -10.35 -4.91
C GLY A 201 -0.73 -8.97 -4.77
N PHE A 202 0.59 -8.91 -4.74
CA PHE A 202 1.34 -7.66 -4.58
C PHE A 202 2.02 -7.14 -5.86
N GLU A 203 2.13 -7.95 -6.90
CA GLU A 203 2.99 -7.70 -8.06
C GLU A 203 2.78 -6.33 -8.72
N ASP A 204 1.53 -5.89 -8.86
CA ASP A 204 1.17 -4.58 -9.46
C ASP A 204 1.52 -3.38 -8.55
N TYR A 205 1.74 -3.63 -7.26
CA TYR A 205 2.04 -2.62 -6.25
C TYR A 205 3.53 -2.51 -5.92
N LEU A 206 4.35 -3.43 -6.41
CA LEU A 206 5.79 -3.42 -6.24
C LEU A 206 6.45 -2.42 -7.21
N ARG A 207 7.50 -1.75 -6.75
CA ARG A 207 8.37 -0.84 -7.53
C ARG A 207 9.80 -1.32 -7.50
N THR A 208 10.59 -0.92 -8.49
CA THR A 208 12.04 -1.14 -8.41
C THR A 208 12.60 -0.53 -7.10
N PRO A 209 13.44 -1.27 -6.34
CA PRO A 209 14.14 -0.70 -5.19
C PRO A 209 15.21 0.30 -5.61
N VAL A 210 15.64 0.27 -6.87
CA VAL A 210 16.71 1.10 -7.42
C VAL A 210 16.23 2.54 -7.58
N VAL A 211 16.87 3.47 -6.87
CA VAL A 211 16.56 4.90 -6.93
C VAL A 211 17.54 5.70 -7.78
N GLU A 212 18.75 5.18 -7.98
CA GLU A 212 19.82 5.84 -8.70
C GLU A 212 20.76 4.79 -9.29
N HIS A 213 21.24 5.00 -10.52
CA HIS A 213 22.28 4.20 -11.13
C HIS A 213 23.55 5.05 -11.25
N ILE A 214 24.67 4.52 -10.76
CA ILE A 214 25.98 5.15 -10.82
C ILE A 214 26.90 4.22 -11.60
N ARG A 215 27.66 4.78 -12.54
CA ARG A 215 28.61 4.02 -13.37
C ARG A 215 30.00 4.53 -13.08
N LEU A 216 30.96 3.67 -12.77
CA LEU A 216 32.32 4.08 -12.45
C LEU A 216 33.32 3.62 -13.51
N LYS A 217 34.28 4.48 -13.83
CA LYS A 217 35.38 4.18 -14.76
C LYS A 217 36.44 3.27 -14.14
N ARG A 218 36.61 3.36 -12.82
CA ARG A 218 37.63 2.63 -12.07
C ARG A 218 37.04 1.32 -11.55
N ALA A 219 37.79 0.22 -11.69
CA ALA A 219 37.51 -1.01 -10.95
C ALA A 219 37.69 -0.78 -9.44
N ILE A 220 36.79 -1.33 -8.63
CA ILE A 220 36.92 -1.32 -7.17
C ILE A 220 37.34 -2.71 -6.73
N ASP A 221 38.33 -2.79 -5.84
CA ASP A 221 38.79 -4.08 -5.33
C ASP A 221 37.70 -4.77 -4.50
N ARG A 222 37.70 -6.11 -4.50
CA ARG A 222 36.73 -6.90 -3.76
C ARG A 222 36.75 -6.60 -2.26
N ALA A 223 37.91 -6.32 -1.68
CA ALA A 223 38.03 -5.95 -0.27
C ALA A 223 37.40 -4.59 0.02
N GLU A 224 37.56 -3.60 -0.89
CA GLU A 224 36.89 -2.30 -0.78
C GLU A 224 35.36 -2.46 -0.85
N LEU A 225 34.85 -3.30 -1.77
CA LEU A 225 33.42 -3.58 -1.89
C LEU A 225 32.85 -4.28 -0.66
N ARG A 226 33.55 -5.27 -0.10
CA ARG A 226 33.14 -5.92 1.15
C ARG A 226 33.16 -4.99 2.35
N ALA A 227 34.10 -4.05 2.41
CA ALA A 227 34.21 -3.11 3.53
C ALA A 227 32.99 -2.19 3.65
N VAL A 228 32.20 -2.05 2.59
CA VAL A 228 30.93 -1.32 2.56
C VAL A 228 29.72 -2.23 2.41
N ASP A 229 29.87 -3.54 2.64
CA ASP A 229 28.81 -4.55 2.52
C ASP A 229 28.08 -4.52 1.17
N ALA A 230 28.83 -4.32 0.08
CA ALA A 230 28.28 -4.37 -1.27
C ALA A 230 27.77 -5.77 -1.62
N LEU A 231 26.58 -5.83 -2.22
CA LEU A 231 26.00 -7.07 -2.73
C LEU A 231 25.98 -7.03 -4.24
N LEU A 232 26.22 -8.16 -4.91
CA LEU A 232 25.90 -8.29 -6.33
C LEU A 232 24.41 -8.11 -6.56
N SER A 233 24.05 -7.34 -7.60
CA SER A 233 22.66 -7.07 -7.98
C SER A 233 22.50 -7.06 -9.51
N GLY A 234 21.33 -6.62 -9.98
CA GLY A 234 21.02 -6.49 -11.41
C GLY A 234 21.30 -7.75 -12.22
N VAL A 235 21.82 -7.54 -13.43
CA VAL A 235 22.14 -8.63 -14.37
C VAL A 235 23.22 -9.56 -13.82
N SER A 236 24.19 -9.02 -13.08
CA SER A 236 25.25 -9.84 -12.47
C SER A 236 24.68 -10.84 -11.47
N ALA A 237 23.79 -10.43 -10.56
CA ALA A 237 23.13 -11.37 -9.65
C ALA A 237 22.15 -12.30 -10.38
N LEU A 238 21.41 -11.79 -11.37
CA LEU A 238 20.46 -12.59 -12.14
C LEU A 238 21.14 -13.78 -12.84
N SER A 239 22.37 -13.61 -13.33
CA SER A 239 23.14 -14.69 -13.93
C SER A 239 23.48 -15.85 -12.98
N TYR A 240 23.50 -15.62 -11.67
CA TYR A 240 23.70 -16.69 -10.67
C TYR A 240 22.41 -17.40 -10.27
N MET A 241 21.24 -16.86 -10.65
CA MET A 241 19.93 -17.38 -10.27
C MET A 241 19.06 -17.79 -11.47
N SER A 242 19.65 -17.84 -12.66
CA SER A 242 19.00 -18.21 -13.92
C SER A 242 20.02 -18.84 -14.88
N ASP A 243 19.56 -19.26 -16.06
CA ASP A 243 20.43 -19.78 -17.12
C ASP A 243 21.15 -18.68 -17.92
N LEU A 244 21.08 -17.42 -17.48
CA LEU A 244 21.75 -16.30 -18.14
C LEU A 244 23.28 -16.43 -18.00
N ALA A 245 23.99 -16.28 -19.11
CA ALA A 245 25.45 -16.33 -19.12
C ALA A 245 26.07 -15.24 -18.23
N HIS A 246 27.09 -15.62 -17.47
CA HIS A 246 27.86 -14.67 -16.66
C HIS A 246 28.65 -13.71 -17.55
N ASP A 247 28.55 -12.41 -17.25
CA ASP A 247 29.37 -11.35 -17.81
C ASP A 247 29.98 -10.54 -16.66
N ASP A 248 31.29 -10.69 -16.48
CA ASP A 248 32.05 -10.02 -15.43
C ASP A 248 32.76 -8.74 -15.92
N SER A 249 32.44 -8.25 -17.13
CA SER A 249 33.10 -7.06 -17.70
C SER A 249 32.75 -5.76 -16.96
N ALA A 250 31.54 -5.66 -16.44
CA ALA A 250 31.05 -4.54 -15.65
C ALA A 250 30.05 -5.04 -14.60
N PRO A 251 30.51 -5.62 -13.47
CA PRO A 251 29.61 -6.16 -12.47
C PRO A 251 28.65 -5.09 -11.93
N THR A 252 27.40 -5.47 -11.73
CA THR A 252 26.40 -4.65 -11.06
C THR A 252 26.34 -5.01 -9.58
N ILE A 253 26.49 -4.01 -8.73
CA ILE A 253 26.35 -4.14 -7.27
C ILE A 253 25.26 -3.21 -6.76
N THR A 254 24.73 -3.49 -5.58
CA THR A 254 23.84 -2.60 -4.85
C THR A 254 24.50 -2.04 -3.60
N LEU A 255 24.15 -0.80 -3.29
CA LEU A 255 24.50 -0.08 -2.06
C LEU A 255 23.31 0.78 -1.61
N GLU A 256 23.16 0.97 -0.31
CA GLU A 256 22.35 2.04 0.26
C GLU A 256 23.08 3.37 0.18
N LYS A 257 22.35 4.49 0.29
CA LYS A 257 22.93 5.83 0.11
C LYS A 257 24.12 6.11 1.03
N TYR A 258 24.06 5.70 2.30
CA TYR A 258 25.17 5.91 3.24
C TYR A 258 26.40 5.06 2.89
N GLN A 259 26.23 3.88 2.29
CA GLN A 259 27.34 3.03 1.83
C GLN A 259 27.99 3.64 0.59
N VAL A 260 27.19 4.23 -0.31
CA VAL A 260 27.69 5.03 -1.45
C VAL A 260 28.53 6.20 -0.94
N ASP A 261 28.02 6.95 0.04
CA ASP A 261 28.74 8.11 0.60
C ASP A 261 30.05 7.68 1.25
N ALA A 262 30.04 6.58 2.02
CA ALA A 262 31.25 6.03 2.65
C ALA A 262 32.29 5.55 1.61
N LEU A 263 31.83 4.87 0.55
CA LEU A 263 32.70 4.44 -0.55
C LEU A 263 33.28 5.65 -1.31
N LYS A 264 32.46 6.68 -1.54
CA LYS A 264 32.85 7.93 -2.21
C LYS A 264 33.90 8.69 -1.40
N GLU A 265 33.74 8.75 -0.08
CA GLU A 265 34.75 9.29 0.84
C GLU A 265 36.05 8.48 0.82
N HIS A 266 35.95 7.15 0.87
CA HIS A 266 37.11 6.26 0.83
C HIS A 266 37.92 6.39 -0.47
N LEU A 267 37.23 6.47 -1.61
CA LEU A 267 37.86 6.56 -2.93
C LEU A 267 38.41 7.95 -3.24
N GLY A 268 37.88 9.01 -2.63
CA GLY A 268 38.30 10.40 -2.86
C GLY A 268 38.32 10.77 -4.35
N ASP A 269 39.46 11.28 -4.82
CA ASP A 269 39.68 11.64 -6.24
C ASP A 269 39.57 10.44 -7.20
N GLY A 270 39.59 9.21 -6.68
CA GLY A 270 39.36 7.98 -7.45
C GLY A 270 37.90 7.72 -7.81
N TRP A 271 36.94 8.48 -7.25
CA TRP A 271 35.54 8.42 -7.63
C TRP A 271 35.33 9.11 -8.99
N LEU A 272 35.44 8.33 -10.06
CA LEU A 272 35.30 8.82 -11.43
C LEU A 272 34.08 8.17 -12.10
N GLU A 273 33.01 8.95 -12.22
CA GLU A 273 31.78 8.49 -12.87
C GLU A 273 31.96 8.45 -14.40
N ALA A 274 31.47 7.36 -15.01
CA ALA A 274 31.42 7.15 -16.45
C ALA A 274 30.13 7.77 -17.01
N GLN A 275 30.24 8.49 -18.12
CA GLN A 275 29.07 8.95 -18.86
C GLN A 275 28.32 7.78 -19.50
N TRP A 276 27.03 7.94 -19.80
CA TRP A 276 26.17 6.87 -20.34
C TRP A 276 26.72 6.19 -21.61
N TYR A 277 27.51 6.91 -22.42
CA TYR A 277 28.13 6.42 -23.65
C TYR A 277 29.55 5.86 -23.45
N GLU A 278 30.12 6.00 -22.26
CA GLU A 278 31.44 5.46 -21.92
C GLU A 278 31.30 4.05 -21.33
N PRO A 279 32.29 3.18 -21.53
CA PRO A 279 32.36 1.91 -20.81
C PRO A 279 32.52 2.18 -19.31
N ALA A 280 31.74 1.45 -18.51
CA ALA A 280 31.90 1.39 -17.07
C ALA A 280 32.62 0.10 -16.71
N THR A 281 33.38 0.15 -15.61
CA THR A 281 34.08 -1.03 -15.08
C THR A 281 33.32 -1.65 -13.91
N ILE A 282 32.36 -0.91 -13.35
CA ILE A 282 31.39 -1.38 -12.34
C ILE A 282 30.16 -0.48 -12.40
N GLU A 283 28.99 -1.07 -12.17
CA GLU A 283 27.72 -0.35 -12.05
C GLU A 283 27.19 -0.50 -10.63
N ILE A 284 26.69 0.58 -10.05
CA ILE A 284 26.15 0.64 -8.70
C ILE A 284 24.68 1.04 -8.79
N GLU A 285 23.81 0.18 -8.29
CA GLU A 285 22.40 0.46 -8.04
C GLU A 285 22.24 0.97 -6.61
N VAL A 286 21.79 2.21 -6.43
CA VAL A 286 21.47 2.71 -5.10
C VAL A 286 20.07 2.24 -4.73
N TRP A 287 19.93 1.48 -3.64
CA TRP A 287 18.64 0.92 -3.24
C TRP A 287 17.96 1.75 -2.14
N SER A 288 16.61 1.79 -2.18
CA SER A 288 15.77 2.56 -1.25
C SER A 288 15.56 1.90 0.12
N TYR A 289 15.98 0.65 0.28
CA TYR A 289 15.92 -0.12 1.51
C TYR A 289 16.98 -1.24 1.48
N PRO A 290 17.44 -1.73 2.66
CA PRO A 290 18.44 -2.79 2.73
C PRO A 290 17.88 -4.15 2.35
N VAL A 291 18.78 -5.07 1.97
CA VAL A 291 18.48 -6.51 1.83
C VAL A 291 18.73 -7.20 3.18
N ASP A 292 17.68 -7.83 3.71
CA ASP A 292 17.70 -8.41 5.06
C ASP A 292 18.44 -9.76 5.15
N GLU A 293 18.39 -10.56 4.09
CA GLU A 293 19.03 -11.89 4.06
C GLU A 293 19.66 -12.14 2.69
N PRO A 294 20.88 -11.62 2.45
CA PRO A 294 21.62 -11.82 1.21
C PRO A 294 21.87 -13.31 0.91
N SER A 295 22.05 -13.64 -0.36
CA SER A 295 22.33 -15.00 -0.83
C SER A 295 23.81 -15.23 -1.09
N ASP A 296 24.33 -16.36 -0.60
CA ASP A 296 25.72 -16.78 -0.79
C ASP A 296 26.01 -17.42 -2.15
N ILE A 297 25.01 -17.58 -3.03
CA ILE A 297 25.13 -18.34 -4.30
C ILE A 297 26.27 -17.85 -5.21
N SER A 298 26.61 -16.56 -5.15
CA SER A 298 27.71 -15.97 -5.92
C SER A 298 29.05 -15.92 -5.17
N PHE A 299 29.06 -16.17 -3.86
CA PHE A 299 30.18 -15.81 -2.99
C PHE A 299 31.47 -16.56 -3.33
N ASP A 300 31.39 -17.87 -3.59
CA ASP A 300 32.59 -18.66 -3.91
C ASP A 300 33.28 -18.22 -5.21
N THR A 301 32.51 -17.69 -6.17
CA THR A 301 33.01 -17.25 -7.48
C THR A 301 33.49 -15.80 -7.44
N THR A 302 32.67 -14.89 -6.90
CA THR A 302 32.89 -13.44 -6.98
C THR A 302 33.51 -12.88 -5.71
N GLY A 303 33.45 -13.63 -4.61
CA GLY A 303 33.81 -13.15 -3.29
C GLY A 303 32.82 -12.14 -2.71
N LEU A 304 31.64 -11.98 -3.30
CA LEU A 304 30.55 -11.13 -2.83
C LEU A 304 29.27 -11.95 -2.72
N GLN A 305 28.50 -11.71 -1.67
CA GLN A 305 27.12 -12.17 -1.61
C GLN A 305 26.30 -11.40 -2.66
N CYS A 306 25.14 -11.92 -3.02
CA CYS A 306 24.19 -11.23 -3.88
C CYS A 306 22.90 -10.93 -3.13
N VAL A 307 22.10 -10.03 -3.70
CA VAL A 307 20.77 -9.72 -3.19
C VAL A 307 19.89 -10.98 -3.14
N ASP A 308 18.90 -11.00 -2.24
CA ASP A 308 18.00 -12.14 -2.13
C ASP A 308 17.10 -12.29 -3.37
N PRO A 309 16.67 -13.52 -3.74
CA PRO A 309 15.89 -13.77 -4.95
C PRO A 309 14.65 -12.89 -5.09
N TYR A 310 13.96 -12.60 -3.98
CA TYR A 310 12.71 -11.83 -3.99
C TYR A 310 12.96 -10.37 -4.31
N SER A 311 13.96 -9.76 -3.67
CA SER A 311 14.34 -8.38 -3.97
C SER A 311 14.94 -8.24 -5.37
N LEU A 312 15.74 -9.23 -5.81
CA LEU A 312 16.29 -9.28 -7.17
C LEU A 312 15.17 -9.34 -8.22
N TYR A 313 14.18 -10.20 -8.00
CA TYR A 313 13.03 -10.32 -8.89
C TYR A 313 12.35 -8.97 -9.07
N VAL A 314 12.08 -8.24 -7.99
CA VAL A 314 11.43 -6.93 -8.09
C VAL A 314 12.30 -5.90 -8.82
N ALA A 315 13.61 -5.90 -8.57
CA ALA A 315 14.53 -5.00 -9.26
C ALA A 315 14.55 -5.25 -10.78
N CYS A 316 14.61 -6.51 -11.19
CA CYS A 316 14.71 -6.90 -12.60
C CYS A 316 13.34 -6.88 -13.32
N ALA A 317 12.25 -7.33 -12.68
CA ALA A 317 10.92 -7.38 -13.29
C ALA A 317 10.33 -5.99 -13.55
N LYS A 318 10.83 -4.97 -12.85
CA LYS A 318 10.44 -3.57 -13.06
C LYS A 318 11.44 -2.79 -13.93
N ALA A 319 12.46 -3.46 -14.48
CA ALA A 319 13.38 -2.88 -15.45
C ALA A 319 12.81 -2.95 -16.87
N ASP A 320 13.12 -1.96 -17.71
CA ASP A 320 12.73 -1.91 -19.13
C ASP A 320 13.73 -2.68 -20.01
N TYR A 321 13.80 -4.00 -19.83
CA TYR A 321 14.65 -4.84 -20.66
C TYR A 321 14.10 -4.98 -22.08
N LYS A 322 14.98 -4.80 -23.06
CA LYS A 322 14.69 -5.03 -24.49
C LYS A 322 15.27 -6.35 -25.03
N ASP A 323 16.04 -7.05 -24.20
CA ASP A 323 16.68 -8.32 -24.54
C ASP A 323 15.83 -9.48 -24.01
N ASP A 324 15.32 -10.30 -24.93
CA ASP A 324 14.48 -11.45 -24.61
C ASP A 324 15.15 -12.43 -23.65
N ARG A 325 16.49 -12.52 -23.65
CA ARG A 325 17.25 -13.38 -22.73
C ARG A 325 17.15 -12.91 -21.28
N LEU A 326 17.13 -11.59 -21.07
CA LEU A 326 16.96 -11.01 -19.74
C LEU A 326 15.52 -11.20 -19.25
N LEU A 327 14.54 -11.03 -20.14
CA LEU A 327 13.13 -11.28 -19.83
C LEU A 327 12.89 -12.74 -19.43
N ASP A 328 13.45 -13.70 -20.17
CA ASP A 328 13.37 -15.13 -19.84
C ASP A 328 14.04 -15.45 -18.50
N ALA A 329 15.24 -14.90 -18.24
CA ALA A 329 15.95 -15.07 -16.97
C ALA A 329 15.14 -14.55 -15.76
N VAL A 330 14.45 -13.42 -15.89
CA VAL A 330 13.56 -12.89 -14.84
C VAL A 330 12.37 -13.83 -14.59
N GLU A 331 11.79 -14.39 -15.64
CA GLU A 331 10.69 -15.36 -15.53
C GLU A 331 11.15 -16.68 -14.90
N GLN A 332 12.36 -17.16 -15.22
CA GLN A 332 12.98 -18.31 -14.55
C GLN A 332 13.17 -18.06 -13.05
N LEU A 333 13.66 -16.87 -12.68
CA LEU A 333 13.80 -16.46 -11.28
C LEU A 333 12.44 -16.46 -10.57
N ARG A 334 11.40 -15.88 -11.19
CA ARG A 334 10.02 -15.89 -10.67
C ARG A 334 9.52 -17.30 -10.39
N ARG A 335 9.69 -18.23 -11.34
CA ARG A 335 9.28 -19.64 -11.19
C ARG A 335 10.02 -20.31 -10.04
N THR A 336 11.32 -20.09 -9.93
CA THR A 336 12.15 -20.66 -8.87
C THR A 336 11.71 -20.18 -7.49
N ILE A 337 11.35 -18.90 -7.37
CA ILE A 337 10.81 -18.31 -6.15
C ILE A 337 9.47 -18.96 -5.75
N CYS A 338 8.56 -19.13 -6.72
CA CYS A 338 7.22 -19.67 -6.48
C CYS A 338 7.17 -21.18 -6.24
N GLN A 339 8.24 -21.93 -6.53
CA GLN A 339 8.31 -23.39 -6.35
C GLN A 339 8.75 -23.84 -4.95
N LYS A 340 9.19 -22.92 -4.10
CA LYS A 340 9.59 -23.20 -2.72
C LYS A 340 8.40 -23.29 -1.78
#